data_AF-A0A925X4L0-F1
#
_entry.id   AF-A0A925X4L0-F1
#
_cell.length_a   1.000
_cell.length_b   1.000
_cell.length_c   1.000
_cell.angle_alpha   90.00
_cell.angle_beta   90.00
_cell.angle_gamma   90.00
#
_symmetry.space_group_name_H-M   'P 1'
#
loop_
_entity.id
_entity.type
_entity.pdbx_description
1 polymer ?
#
loop_
_entity_poly.entity_id
_entity_poly.type
_entity_poly.pdbx_seq_one_letter_code
_entity_poly.pdbx_strand_id
1 'polypeptide(L)'
;LLTGVALLVWTFRSLGSNLTDTVVTRKQHTLVVHGPYRWIRHPLYSAAALVIPAVSLIAANWFFFALGITLLCILIVRTRTEEANLVARFGDSYQKYMERTGRFVPRILIVVVCAVALASVGPKARAQRADDVPVFDVDAAWPKPLPNNWAVGPVSGIAADARDHIWIIHRGEAVAL
;
A
#
# COMPACT_ATOMS: atom_id res chain seq x y z
N LEU A 1 8.60 -2.53 9.74
CA LEU A 1 8.79 -3.25 11.03
C LEU A 1 9.67 -2.47 12.00
N LEU A 2 10.95 -2.22 11.68
CA LEU A 2 11.90 -1.53 12.56
C LEU A 2 11.40 -0.18 13.10
N THR A 3 10.83 0.66 12.23
CA THR A 3 10.27 1.97 12.61
C THR A 3 9.09 1.84 13.57
N GLY A 4 8.21 0.87 13.34
CA GLY A 4 7.05 0.62 14.22
C GLY A 4 7.47 0.06 15.58
N VAL A 5 8.45 -0.85 15.60
CA VAL A 5 9.02 -1.39 16.85
C VAL A 5 9.79 -0.30 17.61
N ALA A 6 10.56 0.55 16.93
CA ALA A 6 11.24 1.67 17.57
C ALA A 6 10.25 2.66 18.21
N LEU A 7 9.13 2.96 17.53
CA LEU A 7 8.08 3.82 18.06
C LEU A 7 7.34 3.18 19.23
N LEU A 8 7.12 1.85 19.21
CA LEU A 8 6.62 1.09 20.36
C LEU A 8 7.58 1.22 21.54
N VAL A 9 8.86 0.90 21.36
CA VAL A 9 9.87 0.97 22.43
C VAL A 9 9.96 2.38 23.00
N TRP A 10 9.93 3.41 22.15
CA TRP A 10 9.93 4.80 22.60
C TRP A 10 8.66 5.18 23.36
N THR A 11 7.51 4.67 22.92
CA THR A 11 6.22 4.84 23.61
C THR A 11 6.25 4.17 24.97
N PHE A 12 6.68 2.91 25.07
CA PHE A 12 6.80 2.20 26.33
C PHE A 12 7.79 2.87 27.29
N ARG A 13 8.95 3.35 26.79
CA ARG A 13 9.90 4.12 27.61
C ARG A 13 9.32 5.45 28.09
N SER A 14 8.50 6.12 27.27
CA SER A 14 7.88 7.40 27.62
C SER A 14 6.66 7.22 28.52
N LEU A 15 5.97 6.09 28.42
CA LEU A 15 4.81 5.76 29.23
C LEU A 15 5.21 5.26 30.62
N GLY A 16 6.33 4.54 30.73
CA GLY A 16 6.97 4.18 32.00
C GLY A 16 5.97 3.72 33.07
N SER A 17 6.00 4.35 34.25
CA SER A 17 5.15 4.04 35.41
C SER A 17 3.66 4.38 35.28
N ASN A 18 3.17 4.79 34.09
CA ASN A 18 1.74 5.03 33.84
C ASN A 18 1.03 3.78 33.26
N LEU A 19 1.77 2.71 32.93
CA LEU A 19 1.22 1.39 32.64
C LEU A 19 0.92 0.67 33.95
N THR A 20 -0.25 0.90 34.53
CA THR A 20 -0.70 0.08 35.67
C THR A 20 -1.96 -0.69 35.31
N ASP A 21 -1.83 -2.01 35.42
CA ASP A 21 -2.80 -3.10 35.27
C ASP A 21 -3.79 -3.18 36.45
N THR A 22 -4.06 -2.07 37.14
CA THR A 22 -5.03 -2.06 38.24
C THR A 22 -5.84 -0.78 38.25
N VAL A 23 -7.15 -0.97 38.27
CA VAL A 23 -8.22 0.00 38.51
C VAL A 23 -8.18 0.51 39.96
N VAL A 24 -6.98 0.77 40.51
CA VAL A 24 -6.81 1.16 41.91
C VAL A 24 -6.01 2.46 41.99
N THR A 25 -6.77 3.55 41.94
CA THR A 25 -6.66 4.60 42.96
C THR A 25 -5.25 5.11 43.27
N ARG A 26 -4.67 5.94 42.39
CA ARG A 26 -3.72 6.97 42.84
C ARG A 26 -4.16 8.36 42.38
N LYS A 27 -4.26 9.27 43.36
CA LYS A 27 -4.89 10.60 43.30
C LYS A 27 -4.10 11.66 42.50
N GLN A 28 -3.01 11.29 41.80
CA GLN A 28 -2.21 12.22 40.98
C GLN A 28 -1.81 11.60 39.63
N HIS A 29 -2.77 11.23 38.79
CA HIS A 29 -2.46 11.00 37.37
C HIS A 29 -2.15 12.36 36.72
N THR A 30 -0.89 12.60 36.40
CA THR A 30 -0.51 13.75 35.57
C THR A 30 -0.62 13.35 34.10
N LEU A 31 -1.18 14.25 33.28
CA LEU A 31 -1.32 14.01 31.85
C LEU A 31 0.08 13.94 31.21
N VAL A 32 0.46 12.78 30.68
CA VAL A 32 1.75 12.59 30.01
C VAL A 32 1.68 13.24 28.63
N VAL A 33 2.26 14.43 28.50
CA VAL A 33 2.30 15.21 27.23
C VAL A 33 3.71 15.30 26.62
N HIS A 34 4.70 14.59 27.19
CA HIS A 34 6.09 14.63 26.74
C HIS A 34 6.47 13.40 25.89
N GLY A 35 7.53 13.55 25.10
CA GLY A 35 8.00 12.50 24.18
C GLY A 35 7.07 12.30 22.97
N PRO A 36 6.75 11.06 22.56
CA PRO A 36 5.90 10.78 21.39
C PRO A 36 4.47 11.31 21.56
N TYR A 37 4.01 11.43 22.80
CA TYR A 37 2.71 12.02 23.15
C TYR A 37 2.60 13.51 22.78
N ARG A 38 3.71 14.22 22.52
CA ARG A 38 3.64 15.62 22.07
C ARG A 38 3.07 15.77 20.66
N TRP A 39 3.14 14.74 19.83
CA TRP A 39 2.75 14.81 18.42
C TRP A 39 1.52 13.94 18.11
N ILE A 40 1.35 12.84 18.84
CA ILE A 40 0.29 11.85 18.64
C ILE A 40 -0.35 11.54 19.99
N ARG A 41 -1.69 11.58 20.08
CA ARG A 41 -2.42 11.22 21.32
C ARG A 41 -2.27 9.75 21.68
N HIS A 42 -2.30 8.90 20.65
CA HIS A 42 -2.25 7.45 20.82
C HIS A 42 -1.12 6.82 20.00
N PRO A 43 0.15 7.07 20.36
CA PRO A 43 1.30 6.57 19.60
C PRO A 43 1.38 5.04 19.56
N LEU A 44 0.80 4.35 20.55
CA LEU A 44 0.71 2.88 20.57
C LEU A 44 -0.12 2.34 19.38
N TYR A 45 -1.28 2.96 19.09
CA TYR A 45 -2.13 2.53 17.98
C TYR A 45 -1.48 2.83 16.63
N SER A 46 -0.78 3.97 16.52
CA SER A 46 0.01 4.31 15.34
C SER A 46 1.11 3.28 15.08
N ALA A 47 1.80 2.85 16.14
CA ALA A 47 2.83 1.84 16.03
C ALA A 47 2.23 0.47 15.64
N ALA A 48 1.11 0.08 16.24
CA ALA A 48 0.39 -1.15 15.89
C ALA A 48 -0.04 -1.14 14.41
N ALA A 49 -0.58 -0.02 13.91
CA ALA A 49 -0.96 0.15 12.51
C ALA A 49 0.23 -0.01 11.53
N LEU A 50 1.47 0.28 11.97
CA LEU A 50 2.68 0.06 11.18
C LEU A 50 3.26 -1.35 11.32
N VAL A 51 3.10 -1.98 12.49
CA VAL A 51 3.65 -3.31 12.78
C VAL A 51 2.79 -4.42 12.16
N ILE A 52 1.46 -4.31 12.24
CA ILE A 52 0.50 -5.31 11.73
C ILE A 52 0.76 -5.70 10.26
N PRO A 53 0.76 -4.76 9.29
CA PRO A 53 1.05 -5.10 7.90
C PRO A 53 2.49 -5.62 7.71
N ALA A 54 3.45 -5.09 8.47
CA ALA A 54 4.84 -5.50 8.35
C ALA A 54 5.06 -6.96 8.80
N VAL A 55 4.42 -7.38 9.90
CA VAL A 55 4.48 -8.76 10.40
C VAL A 55 3.76 -9.71 9.43
N SER A 56 2.59 -9.31 8.90
CA SER A 56 1.88 -10.13 7.92
C SER A 56 2.70 -10.37 6.65
N LEU A 57 3.38 -9.33 6.13
CA LEU A 57 4.24 -9.45 4.96
C LEU A 57 5.44 -10.37 5.21
N ILE A 58 6.08 -10.27 6.37
CA ILE A 58 7.21 -11.14 6.76
C ILE A 58 6.74 -12.61 6.90
N ALA A 59 5.56 -12.81 7.49
CA ALA A 59 4.96 -14.14 7.62
C ALA A 59 4.36 -14.65 6.30
N ALA A 60 4.28 -13.82 5.25
CA ALA A 60 3.57 -14.06 4.00
C ALA A 60 2.16 -14.63 4.21
N ASN A 61 1.46 -14.17 5.27
CA ASN A 61 0.24 -14.80 5.74
C ASN A 61 -0.85 -13.75 6.04
N TRP A 62 -1.97 -13.90 5.33
CA TRP A 62 -3.13 -13.00 5.39
C TRP A 62 -3.91 -13.12 6.72
N PHE A 63 -3.81 -14.26 7.43
CA PHE A 63 -4.48 -14.44 8.72
C PHE A 63 -3.97 -13.46 9.77
N PHE A 64 -2.65 -13.26 9.86
CA PHE A 64 -2.05 -12.28 10.76
C PHE A 64 -2.46 -10.84 10.41
N PHE A 65 -2.69 -10.56 9.13
CA PHE A 65 -3.22 -9.27 8.69
C PHE A 65 -4.66 -9.08 9.18
N ALA A 66 -5.54 -10.05 8.92
CA ALA A 66 -6.94 -9.98 9.32
C ALA A 66 -7.10 -9.86 10.84
N LEU A 67 -6.35 -10.66 11.60
CA LEU A 67 -6.34 -10.60 13.07
C LEU A 67 -5.82 -9.24 13.56
N GLY A 68 -4.71 -8.76 12.99
CA GLY A 68 -4.14 -7.47 13.37
C GLY A 68 -5.09 -6.31 13.09
N ILE A 69 -5.71 -6.28 11.91
CA ILE A 69 -6.72 -5.26 11.56
C ILE A 69 -7.92 -5.33 12.51
N THR A 70 -8.39 -6.52 12.85
CA THR A 70 -9.50 -6.68 13.81
C THR A 70 -9.14 -6.09 15.18
N LEU A 71 -7.95 -6.38 15.70
CA LEU A 71 -7.47 -5.80 16.97
C LEU A 71 -7.32 -4.28 16.88
N LEU A 72 -6.79 -3.77 15.77
CA LEU A 72 -6.65 -2.33 15.54
C LEU A 72 -8.02 -1.63 15.52
N CYS A 73 -9.02 -2.22 14.86
CA CYS A 73 -10.39 -1.70 14.85
C CYS A 73 -10.99 -1.66 16.26
N ILE A 74 -10.82 -2.71 17.07
CA ILE A 74 -11.28 -2.73 18.46
C ILE A 74 -10.63 -1.60 19.27
N LEU A 75 -9.33 -1.38 19.10
CA LEU A 75 -8.60 -0.31 19.78
C LEU A 75 -9.09 1.08 19.35
N ILE A 76 -9.36 1.30 18.06
CA ILE A 76 -9.92 2.55 17.53
C ILE A 76 -11.31 2.84 18.11
N VAL A 77 -12.16 1.81 18.22
CA VAL A 77 -13.49 1.96 18.82
C VAL A 77 -13.36 2.30 20.32
N ARG A 78 -12.49 1.59 21.06
CA ARG A 78 -12.22 1.88 22.49
C ARG A 78 -11.66 3.27 22.72
N THR A 79 -10.90 3.81 21.76
CA THR A 79 -10.28 5.14 21.86
C THR A 79 -11.32 6.22 22.16
N ARG A 80 -12.55 6.13 21.62
CA ARG A 80 -13.60 7.13 21.87
C ARG A 80 -14.00 7.17 23.35
N THR A 81 -14.17 6.01 23.95
CA THR A 81 -14.51 5.89 25.37
C THR A 81 -13.36 6.33 26.27
N GLU A 82 -12.12 5.99 25.88
CA GLU A 82 -10.93 6.42 26.61
C GLU A 82 -10.76 7.94 26.58
N GLU A 83 -10.90 8.58 25.42
CA GLU A 83 -10.87 10.04 25.30
C GLU A 83 -12.00 10.71 26.09
N ALA A 84 -13.21 10.14 26.09
CA ALA A 84 -14.32 10.66 26.88
C ALA A 84 -14.02 10.60 28.39
N ASN A 85 -13.43 9.50 28.86
CA ASN A 85 -13.01 9.36 30.25
C ASN A 85 -11.87 10.33 30.61
N LEU A 86 -10.95 10.58 29.69
CA LEU A 86 -9.88 11.56 29.87
C LEU A 86 -10.40 12.99 29.90
N VAL A 87 -11.36 13.35 29.04
CA VAL A 87 -12.05 14.65 29.09
C VAL A 87 -12.81 14.81 30.41
N ALA A 88 -13.53 13.77 30.86
CA ALA A 88 -14.26 13.82 32.13
C ALA A 88 -13.33 14.01 33.35
N ARG A 89 -12.10 13.49 33.29
CA ARG A 89 -11.12 13.60 34.38
C ARG A 89 -10.28 14.88 34.34
N PHE A 90 -9.85 15.31 33.15
CA PHE A 90 -8.87 16.37 32.96
C PHE A 90 -9.44 17.67 32.37
N GLY A 91 -10.70 17.64 31.91
CA GLY A 91 -11.44 18.79 31.39
C GLY A 91 -10.66 19.56 30.31
N ASP A 92 -10.54 20.87 30.52
CA ASP A 92 -9.94 21.82 29.58
C ASP A 92 -8.48 21.53 29.24
N SER A 93 -7.72 20.92 30.16
CA SER A 93 -6.31 20.60 29.92
C SER A 93 -6.14 19.56 28.82
N TYR A 94 -7.05 18.58 28.76
CA TYR A 94 -7.06 17.57 27.70
C TYR A 94 -7.63 18.12 26.40
N GLN A 95 -8.63 19.02 26.46
CA GLN A 95 -9.15 19.67 25.26
C GLN A 95 -8.08 20.53 24.55
N LYS A 96 -7.33 21.34 25.29
CA LYS A 96 -6.19 22.11 24.74
C LYS A 96 -5.10 21.19 24.15
N TYR A 97 -4.92 20.01 24.74
CA TYR A 97 -4.00 19.01 24.21
C TYR A 97 -4.53 18.37 22.90
N MET A 98 -5.83 18.09 22.80
CA MET A 98 -6.48 17.58 21.58
C MET A 98 -6.37 18.55 20.41
N GLU A 99 -6.42 19.86 20.68
CA GLU A 99 -6.24 20.90 19.66
C GLU A 99 -4.83 20.90 19.05
N ARG A 100 -3.82 20.58 19.86
CA ARG A 100 -2.41 20.62 19.46
C ARG A 100 -1.93 19.31 18.83
N THR A 101 -2.60 18.19 19.06
CA THR A 101 -2.11 16.85 18.71
C THR A 101 -3.03 16.05 17.78
N GLY A 102 -2.42 15.31 16.84
CA GLY A 102 -3.14 14.39 15.97
C GLY A 102 -3.61 13.14 16.73
N ARG A 103 -4.73 12.53 16.29
CA ARG A 103 -5.32 11.36 16.96
C ARG A 103 -4.45 10.10 16.82
N PHE A 104 -4.11 9.75 15.57
CA PHE A 104 -3.34 8.54 15.23
C PHE A 104 -2.12 8.81 14.35
N VAL A 105 -1.99 10.00 13.79
CA VAL A 105 -0.84 10.38 12.97
C VAL A 105 -0.48 11.83 13.29
N PRO A 106 0.81 12.20 13.28
CA PRO A 106 1.20 13.59 13.45
C PRO A 106 0.58 14.42 12.35
N ARG A 107 -0.03 15.56 12.67
CA ARG A 107 -0.57 16.49 11.65
C ARG A 107 0.49 16.86 10.61
N ILE A 108 1.75 17.01 11.04
CA ILE A 108 2.86 17.36 10.15
C ILE A 108 3.17 16.25 9.14
N LEU A 109 2.98 14.98 9.51
CA LEU A 109 3.22 13.86 8.62
C LEU A 109 2.16 13.81 7.51
N ILE A 110 0.90 14.11 7.83
CA ILE A 110 -0.17 14.21 6.83
C ILE A 110 0.14 15.30 5.82
N VAL A 111 0.53 16.49 6.29
CA VAL A 111 0.88 17.62 5.41
C VAL A 111 2.07 17.27 4.51
N VAL A 112 3.11 16.65 5.05
CA VAL A 112 4.30 16.23 4.27
C VAL A 112 3.94 15.15 3.25
N VAL A 113 3.17 14.13 3.62
CA VAL A 113 2.75 13.07 2.69
C VAL A 113 1.86 13.63 1.60
N CYS A 114 0.92 14.53 1.92
CA CYS A 114 0.10 15.20 0.91
C CYS A 114 0.96 16.09 -0.01
N ALA A 115 1.92 16.83 0.53
CA ALA A 115 2.82 17.67 -0.26
C ALA A 115 3.72 16.83 -1.18
N VAL A 116 4.27 15.73 -0.69
CA VAL A 116 5.06 14.78 -1.48
C VAL A 116 4.20 14.08 -2.52
N ALA A 117 2.98 13.66 -2.18
CA ALA A 117 2.04 13.06 -3.13
C ALA A 117 1.65 14.05 -4.24
N LEU A 118 1.40 15.32 -3.90
CA LEU A 118 1.15 16.37 -4.88
C LEU A 118 2.37 16.64 -5.76
N ALA A 119 3.58 16.57 -5.21
CA ALA A 119 4.83 16.73 -5.96
C ALA A 119 5.19 15.51 -6.81
N SER A 120 4.73 14.31 -6.44
CA SER A 120 4.98 13.06 -7.17
C SER A 120 3.91 12.71 -8.20
N VAL A 121 2.84 13.49 -8.32
CA VAL A 121 2.01 13.52 -9.53
C VAL A 121 2.86 14.15 -10.64
N GLY A 122 3.67 13.31 -11.29
CA GLY A 122 4.33 13.65 -12.54
C GLY A 122 3.30 14.07 -13.60
N PRO A 123 3.72 14.75 -14.68
CA PRO A 123 2.81 15.12 -15.76
C PRO A 123 2.05 13.87 -16.20
N LYS A 124 0.70 13.95 -16.21
CA LYS A 124 -0.17 12.87 -16.69
C LYS A 124 0.44 12.30 -17.96
N ALA A 125 0.67 10.98 -17.99
CA ALA A 125 1.14 10.29 -19.18
C ALA A 125 0.34 10.83 -20.37
N ARG A 126 1.03 11.47 -21.31
CA ARG A 126 0.41 12.03 -22.50
C ARG A 126 -0.33 10.88 -23.17
N ALA A 127 -1.65 10.98 -23.29
CA ALA A 127 -2.41 10.04 -24.09
C ALA A 127 -1.70 9.92 -25.45
N GLN A 128 -1.27 8.72 -25.82
CA GLN A 128 -0.72 8.45 -27.15
C GLN A 128 -1.73 8.98 -28.16
N ARG A 129 -1.29 9.89 -29.03
CA ARG A 129 -2.13 10.49 -30.06
C ARG A 129 -2.70 9.34 -30.89
N ALA A 130 -3.99 9.41 -31.22
CA ALA A 130 -4.64 8.46 -32.12
C ALA A 130 -3.97 8.38 -33.52
N ASP A 131 -3.10 9.35 -33.84
CA ASP A 131 -2.29 9.39 -35.06
C ASP A 131 -1.15 8.35 -35.09
N ASP A 132 -0.86 7.68 -33.96
CA ASP A 132 0.25 6.71 -33.82
C ASP A 132 -0.21 5.25 -33.98
N VAL A 133 -1.42 5.04 -34.52
CA VAL A 133 -1.93 3.69 -34.82
C VAL A 133 -1.38 3.26 -36.19
N PRO A 134 -0.58 2.18 -36.27
CA PRO A 134 -0.05 1.71 -37.55
C PRO A 134 -1.22 1.31 -38.47
N VAL A 135 -1.27 1.93 -39.65
CA VAL A 135 -2.19 1.55 -40.73
C VAL A 135 -1.55 0.39 -41.48
N PHE A 136 -2.27 -0.72 -41.58
CA PHE A 136 -1.81 -1.92 -42.28
C PHE A 136 -2.38 -1.94 -43.69
N ASP A 137 -1.52 -1.97 -44.70
CA ASP A 137 -1.93 -2.23 -46.09
C ASP A 137 -1.89 -3.73 -46.38
N VAL A 138 -2.89 -4.23 -47.12
CA VAL A 138 -2.95 -5.64 -47.54
C VAL A 138 -1.97 -5.86 -48.69
N ASP A 139 -0.95 -6.68 -48.47
CA ASP A 139 -0.03 -7.12 -49.53
C ASP A 139 -0.67 -8.22 -50.38
N ALA A 140 -1.13 -7.86 -51.58
CA ALA A 140 -1.74 -8.79 -52.53
C ALA A 140 -0.71 -9.69 -53.25
N ALA A 141 0.59 -9.38 -53.18
CA ALA A 141 1.65 -10.19 -53.77
C ALA A 141 2.08 -11.36 -52.87
N TRP A 142 1.47 -11.49 -51.69
CA TRP A 142 1.70 -12.57 -50.75
C TRP A 142 0.68 -13.71 -50.94
N PRO A 143 1.09 -14.99 -50.89
CA PRO A 143 2.43 -15.51 -50.63
C PRO A 143 3.32 -15.53 -51.88
N LYS A 144 4.61 -15.21 -51.70
CA LYS A 144 5.62 -15.34 -52.74
C LYS A 144 5.79 -16.83 -53.14
N PRO A 145 6.12 -17.14 -54.40
CA PRO A 145 6.41 -18.50 -54.81
C PRO A 145 7.54 -19.07 -53.95
N LEU A 146 7.30 -20.27 -53.41
CA LEU A 146 8.29 -20.96 -52.60
C LEU A 146 9.46 -21.46 -53.46
N PRO A 147 10.68 -21.52 -52.91
CA PRO A 147 11.79 -22.18 -53.61
C PRO A 147 11.44 -23.64 -53.91
N ASN A 148 12.00 -24.17 -55.00
CA ASN A 148 11.84 -25.57 -55.42
C ASN A 148 10.39 -26.02 -55.74
N ASN A 149 9.54 -25.12 -56.23
CA ASN A 149 8.15 -25.44 -56.62
C ASN A 149 7.31 -26.09 -55.50
N TRP A 150 7.61 -25.77 -54.24
CA TRP A 150 6.84 -26.29 -53.12
C TRP A 150 5.43 -25.68 -53.07
N ALA A 151 4.45 -26.53 -52.75
CA ALA A 151 3.08 -26.10 -52.47
C ALA A 151 2.82 -26.04 -50.96
N VAL A 152 2.13 -25.00 -50.50
CA VAL A 152 1.69 -24.88 -49.10
C VAL A 152 0.47 -25.78 -48.91
N GLY A 153 0.58 -26.79 -48.04
CA GLY A 153 -0.55 -27.62 -47.62
C GLY A 153 -1.52 -26.90 -46.68
N PRO A 154 -2.51 -27.60 -46.11
CA PRO A 154 -3.46 -27.01 -45.17
C PRO A 154 -2.75 -26.36 -43.96
N VAL A 155 -2.92 -25.04 -43.83
CA VAL A 155 -2.28 -24.23 -42.78
C VAL A 155 -3.05 -24.37 -41.47
N SER A 156 -2.33 -24.74 -40.42
CA SER A 156 -2.85 -24.88 -39.05
C SER A 156 -2.51 -23.71 -38.12
N GLY A 157 -1.50 -22.91 -38.46
CA GLY A 157 -1.13 -21.71 -37.72
C GLY A 157 -0.16 -20.82 -38.47
N ILE A 158 -0.23 -19.51 -38.20
CA ILE A 158 0.69 -18.49 -38.73
C ILE A 158 1.19 -17.65 -37.54
N ALA A 159 2.49 -17.40 -37.47
CA ALA A 159 3.09 -16.52 -36.47
C ALA A 159 4.12 -15.60 -37.13
N ALA A 160 4.24 -14.37 -36.66
CA ALA A 160 5.32 -13.45 -37.05
C ALA A 160 6.31 -13.31 -35.89
N ASP A 161 7.61 -13.28 -36.19
CA ASP A 161 8.63 -12.99 -35.19
C ASP A 161 9.08 -11.52 -35.20
N ALA A 162 9.91 -11.13 -34.24
CA ALA A 162 10.40 -9.76 -34.08
C ALA A 162 11.36 -9.29 -35.20
N ARG A 163 11.69 -10.16 -36.17
CA ARG A 163 12.53 -9.87 -37.33
C ARG A 163 11.73 -9.90 -38.64
N ASP A 164 10.40 -9.81 -38.55
CA ASP A 164 9.46 -9.89 -39.66
C ASP A 164 9.50 -11.22 -40.44
N HIS A 165 9.92 -12.33 -39.82
CA HIS A 165 9.75 -13.65 -40.44
C HIS A 165 8.36 -14.21 -40.15
N ILE A 166 7.70 -14.68 -41.21
CA ILE A 166 6.38 -15.33 -41.15
C ILE A 166 6.59 -16.85 -41.07
N TRP A 167 6.18 -17.43 -39.97
CA TRP A 167 6.20 -18.86 -39.70
C TRP A 167 4.83 -19.45 -40.03
N ILE A 168 4.80 -20.44 -40.92
CA ILE A 168 3.58 -21.16 -41.32
C ILE A 168 3.69 -22.60 -40.84
N ILE A 169 2.75 -23.01 -40.00
CA ILE A 169 2.66 -24.38 -39.48
C ILE A 169 1.56 -25.11 -40.26
N HIS A 170 1.92 -26.14 -41.02
CA HIS A 170 0.96 -27.00 -41.73
C HIS A 170 0.92 -28.40 -41.11
N ARG A 171 -0.24 -29.07 -41.18
CA ARG A 171 -0.41 -30.47 -40.75
C ARG A 171 -0.59 -31.35 -41.99
N GLY A 172 0.52 -31.89 -42.51
CA GLY A 172 0.58 -32.73 -43.71
C GLY A 172 1.98 -32.70 -44.34
N GLU A 173 2.35 -33.69 -45.16
CA GLU A 173 3.65 -33.69 -45.87
C GLU A 173 3.69 -32.60 -46.95
N ALA A 174 4.81 -31.90 -47.07
CA ALA A 174 5.04 -30.94 -48.14
C ALA A 174 5.23 -31.71 -49.45
N VAL A 175 4.34 -31.50 -50.42
CA VAL A 175 4.42 -32.16 -51.73
C VAL A 175 5.15 -31.23 -52.70
N ALA A 176 6.25 -31.71 -53.28
CA ALA A 176 6.91 -31.07 -54.41
C ALA A 176 6.18 -31.44 -55.69
N LEU A 177 5.89 -30.45 -56.54
CA LEU A 177 5.34 -30.64 -57.88
C LEU A 177 6.47 -30.70 -58.93
#